data_AF-A0A935R8X6-F1
#
_entry.id   AF-A0A935R8X6-F1
#
_cell.length_a   1.000
_cell.length_b   1.000
_cell.length_c   1.000
_cell.angle_alpha   90.00
_cell.angle_beta   90.00
_cell.angle_gamma   90.00
#
_symmetry.space_group_name_H-M   'P 1'
#
loop_
_entity.id
_entity.type
_entity.pdbx_description
1 polymer ?
#
loop_
_entity_poly.entity_id
_entity_poly.type
_entity_poly.pdbx_seq_one_letter_code
_entity_poly.pdbx_strand_id
1 'polypeptide(L)'
;MVILDASAILACLHNEPGWQTVERGILNAIARASPVSIAEVASKLIDWGVPPDGALSSIAILKLTVLPFAAQETAIATASNTENTEPQSTQGIRVGLADR
;
A
#
# COMPACT_ATOMS: atom_id res chain seq x y z
N MET A 1 20.33 -3.46 -0.45
CA MET A 1 19.21 -2.87 0.32
C MET A 1 18.04 -2.74 -0.63
N VAL A 2 16.85 -3.18 -0.22
CA VAL A 2 15.61 -3.13 -1.02
C VAL A 2 14.56 -2.35 -0.23
N ILE A 3 13.84 -1.45 -0.88
CA ILE A 3 12.69 -0.77 -0.29
C ILE A 3 11.42 -1.50 -0.75
N LEU A 4 10.62 -1.95 0.22
CA LEU A 4 9.35 -2.62 -0.03
C LEU A 4 8.24 -1.59 -0.15
N ASP A 5 7.45 -1.74 -1.21
CA ASP A 5 6.16 -1.10 -1.36
C ASP A 5 5.07 -1.89 -0.60
N ALA A 6 3.93 -1.25 -0.35
CA ALA A 6 2.77 -1.82 0.34
C ALA A 6 2.29 -3.12 -0.32
N SER A 7 2.27 -3.16 -1.64
CA SER A 7 1.87 -4.34 -2.43
C SER A 7 2.75 -5.56 -2.14
N ALA A 8 4.07 -5.39 -2.07
CA ALA A 8 5.02 -6.45 -1.76
C ALA A 8 4.87 -6.97 -0.31
N ILE A 9 4.57 -6.07 0.64
CA ILE A 9 4.32 -6.44 2.03
C ILE A 9 3.02 -7.25 2.14
N LEU A 10 1.95 -6.82 1.46
CA LEU A 10 0.68 -7.55 1.44
C LEU A 10 0.80 -8.93 0.80
N ALA A 11 1.56 -9.03 -0.29
CA ALA A 11 1.86 -10.33 -0.92
C ALA A 11 2.59 -11.26 0.07
N CYS A 12 3.51 -10.71 0.87
CA CYS A 12 4.19 -11.46 1.93
C CYS A 12 3.23 -11.96 3.01
N LEU A 13 2.30 -11.12 3.48
CA LEU A 13 1.34 -11.48 4.52
C LEU A 13 0.32 -12.53 4.07
N HIS A 14 -0.04 -12.55 2.79
CA HIS A 14 -1.06 -13.44 2.24
C HIS A 14 -0.51 -14.63 1.44
N ASN A 15 0.82 -14.83 1.43
CA ASN A 15 1.49 -15.87 0.64
C ASN A 15 1.16 -15.81 -0.87
N GLU A 16 1.00 -14.61 -1.42
CA GLU A 16 0.77 -14.39 -2.84
C GLU A 16 2.05 -14.59 -3.69
N PRO A 17 1.95 -14.84 -5.00
CA PRO A 17 3.12 -15.05 -5.85
C PRO A 17 4.24 -14.01 -5.65
N GLY A 18 5.45 -14.49 -5.33
CA GLY A 18 6.61 -13.64 -5.06
C GLY A 18 6.90 -13.39 -3.57
N TRP A 19 6.02 -13.83 -2.67
CA TRP A 19 6.18 -13.65 -1.22
C TRP A 19 7.50 -14.19 -0.66
N GLN A 20 8.02 -15.32 -1.18
CA GLN A 20 9.27 -15.91 -0.67
C GLN A 20 10.48 -14.99 -0.92
N THR A 21 10.44 -14.18 -1.98
CA THR A 21 11.52 -13.22 -2.26
C THR A 21 11.47 -12.07 -1.26
N VAL A 22 10.27 -11.60 -0.93
CA VAL A 22 10.05 -10.56 0.08
C VAL A 22 10.46 -11.06 1.47
N GLU A 23 9.99 -12.26 1.85
CA GLU A 23 10.32 -12.90 3.12
C GLU A 23 11.84 -13.08 3.28
N ARG A 24 12.53 -13.60 2.26
CA ARG A 24 14.01 -13.69 2.30
C ARG A 24 14.68 -12.33 2.47
N GLY A 25 14.16 -11.28 1.85
CA GLY A 25 14.67 -9.92 2.03
C GLY A 25 14.51 -9.42 3.47
N ILE A 26 13.38 -9.74 4.09
CA ILE A 26 13.06 -9.44 5.48
C ILE A 26 13.99 -10.21 6.43
N LEU A 27 14.10 -11.53 6.27
CA LEU A 27 14.92 -12.40 7.12
C LEU A 27 16.40 -12.04 7.07
N ASN A 28 16.91 -11.60 5.92
CA ASN A 28 18.29 -11.16 5.75
C ASN A 28 18.52 -9.69 6.19
N ALA A 29 17.52 -9.01 6.76
CA ALA A 29 17.59 -7.61 7.20
C ALA A 29 18.02 -6.60 6.10
N ILE A 30 17.79 -6.94 4.83
CA ILE A 30 18.10 -6.07 3.68
C ILE A 30 16.88 -5.31 3.16
N ALA A 31 15.67 -5.69 3.59
CA ALA A 31 14.41 -5.05 3.25
C ALA A 31 14.04 -3.96 4.26
N ARG A 32 13.57 -2.82 3.76
CA ARG A 32 13.04 -1.70 4.56
C ARG A 32 11.72 -1.21 3.97
N ALA A 33 10.91 -0.53 4.76
CA ALA A 33 9.67 0.07 4.28
C ALA A 33 9.62 1.56 4.61
N SER A 34 8.86 2.33 3.83
CA SER A 34 8.53 3.71 4.18
C SER A 34 7.35 3.76 5.17
N PRO A 35 7.19 4.83 5.96
CA PRO A 35 6.02 4.99 6.83
C PRO A 35 4.71 5.04 6.05
N VAL A 36 4.74 5.58 4.82
CA VAL A 36 3.59 5.64 3.91
C VAL A 36 3.18 4.24 3.49
N SER A 37 4.14 3.40 3.05
CA SER A 37 3.86 2.02 2.67
C SER A 37 3.31 1.20 3.84
N ILE A 38 3.79 1.43 5.07
CA ILE A 38 3.24 0.79 6.27
C ILE A 38 1.79 1.23 6.53
N ALA A 39 1.49 2.53 6.38
CA ALA A 39 0.14 3.05 6.54
C ALA A 39 -0.83 2.47 5.49
N GLU A 40 -0.40 2.35 4.23
CA GLU A 40 -1.20 1.75 3.16
C GLU A 40 -1.49 0.26 3.41
N VAL A 41 -0.51 -0.49 3.93
CA VAL A 41 -0.72 -1.90 4.34
C VAL A 41 -1.75 -1.98 5.46
N ALA A 42 -1.61 -1.15 6.50
CA ALA A 42 -2.53 -1.14 7.63
C ALA A 42 -3.97 -0.81 7.20
N SER A 43 -4.14 0.23 6.37
CA SER A 43 -5.45 0.61 5.83
C SER A 43 -6.07 -0.52 5.02
N LYS A 44 -5.32 -1.18 4.14
CA LYS A 44 -5.84 -2.30 3.33
C LYS A 44 -6.25 -3.50 4.19
N LEU A 45 -5.48 -3.84 5.22
CA LEU A 45 -5.85 -4.92 6.15
C LEU A 45 -7.16 -4.59 6.87
N ILE A 46 -7.33 -3.33 7.30
CA ILE A 46 -8.56 -2.85 7.94
C ILE A 46 -9.74 -2.91 6.95
N ASP A 47 -9.56 -2.47 5.71
CA ASP A 47 -10.57 -2.56 4.66
C ASP A 47 -10.99 -4.01 4.36
N TRP A 48 -10.07 -4.97 4.55
CA TRP A 48 -10.33 -6.41 4.44
C TRP A 48 -10.95 -7.03 5.70
N GLY A 49 -11.29 -6.22 6.70
CA GLY A 49 -11.98 -6.65 7.91
C GLY A 49 -11.07 -7.08 9.06
N VAL A 50 -9.75 -6.87 8.94
CA VAL A 50 -8.83 -7.10 10.06
C VAL A 50 -9.01 -5.97 11.08
N PRO A 51 -9.22 -6.25 12.38
CA PRO A 51 -9.31 -5.20 13.38
C PRO A 51 -8.00 -4.39 13.44
N PRO A 52 -8.03 -3.08 13.77
CA PRO A 52 -6.83 -2.23 13.73
C PRO A 52 -5.63 -2.78 14.51
N ASP A 53 -5.86 -3.33 15.71
CA ASP A 53 -4.82 -3.95 16.52
C ASP A 53 -4.23 -5.21 15.87
N GLY A 54 -5.08 -6.00 15.20
CA GLY A 54 -4.66 -7.16 14.41
C GLY A 54 -3.86 -6.78 13.17
N ALA A 55 -4.20 -5.67 12.51
CA ALA A 55 -3.46 -5.16 11.36
C ALA A 55 -2.05 -4.73 11.78
N LEU A 56 -1.94 -3.98 12.87
CA LEU A 56 -0.65 -3.57 13.44
C LEU A 56 0.19 -4.77 13.90
N SER A 57 -0.44 -5.75 14.55
CA SER A 57 0.23 -6.98 14.98
C SER A 57 0.77 -7.78 13.79
N SER A 58 -0.01 -7.91 12.72
CA SER A 58 0.41 -8.59 11.50
C SER A 58 1.65 -7.95 10.86
N ILE A 59 1.68 -6.62 10.81
CA ILE A 59 2.82 -5.86 10.31
C ILE A 59 4.05 -6.02 11.24
N ALA A 60 3.84 -5.97 12.55
CA ALA A 60 4.91 -6.05 13.54
C ALA A 60 5.66 -7.40 13.50
N ILE A 61 4.98 -8.50 13.17
CA ILE A 61 5.58 -9.84 13.02
C ILE A 61 6.69 -9.85 11.96
N LEU A 62 6.57 -9.02 10.92
CA LEU A 62 7.57 -8.93 9.85
C LEU A 62 8.89 -8.30 10.31
N LYS A 63 8.93 -7.62 11.46
CA LYS A 63 10.14 -6.96 12.00
C LYS A 63 10.87 -6.09 10.98
N LEU A 64 10.10 -5.44 10.09
CA LEU A 64 10.63 -4.57 9.06
C LEU A 64 11.24 -3.31 9.67
N THR A 65 12.40 -2.91 9.16
CA THR A 65 12.96 -1.59 9.49
C THR A 65 12.21 -0.53 8.71
N VAL A 66 11.54 0.37 9.42
CA VAL A 66 10.86 1.53 8.81
C VAL A 66 11.84 2.69 8.71
N LEU A 67 12.03 3.22 7.52
CA LEU A 67 12.89 4.39 7.30
C LEU A 67 12.20 5.66 7.80
N PRO A 68 12.90 6.56 8.51
CA PRO A 68 12.34 7.87 8.85
C PRO A 68 12.05 8.64 7.56
N PHE A 69 10.91 9.31 7.51
CA PHE A 69 10.52 10.12 6.37
C PHE A 69 11.34 11.43 6.37
N ALA A 70 12.25 11.60 5.40
CA ALA A 70 12.94 12.85 5.18
C ALA A 70 12.18 13.68 4.12
N ALA A 71 11.69 14.85 4.51
CA ALA A 71 10.82 15.70 3.68
C ALA A 71 11.44 16.16 2.33
N GLN A 72 12.74 15.95 2.10
CA GLN A 72 13.45 16.35 0.89
C GLN A 72 13.29 15.36 -0.30
N GLU A 73 12.95 14.09 -0.06
CA GLU A 73 12.97 13.04 -1.11
C GLU A 73 11.65 12.96 -1.92
N THR A 74 10.62 13.71 -1.54
CA THR A 74 9.26 13.62 -2.10
C THR A 74 8.95 14.55 -3.28
N ALA A 75 9.84 15.49 -3.63
CA ALA A 75 9.57 16.41 -4.73
C ALA A 75 9.52 15.72 -6.10
N ILE A 76 10.16 14.56 -6.26
CA ILE A 76 10.31 13.91 -7.57
C ILE A 76 9.35 12.71 -7.73
N ALA A 77 9.03 11.98 -6.65
CA ALA A 77 8.15 10.80 -6.73
C ALA A 77 6.65 11.14 -6.82
N THR A 78 6.20 12.25 -6.22
CA THR A 78 4.78 12.65 -6.26
C THR A 78 4.36 13.09 -7.67
N ALA A 79 5.29 13.62 -8.47
CA ALA A 79 5.02 14.05 -9.84
C ALA A 79 4.64 12.88 -10.77
N SER A 80 5.23 11.69 -10.56
CA SER A 80 5.01 10.51 -11.40
C SER A 80 3.70 9.76 -11.12
N ASN A 81 2.99 10.06 -10.03
CA ASN A 81 1.70 9.41 -9.71
C ASN A 81 0.47 10.13 -10.31
N THR A 82 0.68 11.18 -11.13
CA THR A 82 -0.43 11.95 -11.74
C THR A 82 -1.02 11.28 -13.00
N GLU A 83 -0.48 10.15 -13.45
CA GLU A 83 -0.93 9.51 -14.71
C GLU A 83 -1.90 8.32 -14.54
N ASN A 84 -2.24 7.89 -13.31
CA ASN A 84 -3.13 6.72 -13.09
C ASN A 84 -4.39 7.00 -12.24
N THR A 85 -4.82 8.26 -12.09
CA THR A 85 -6.23 8.52 -11.74
C THR A 85 -7.08 8.48 -13.01
N GLU A 86 -7.45 7.27 -13.44
CA GLU A 86 -8.64 7.13 -14.29
C GLU A 86 -9.84 7.67 -13.49
N PRO A 87 -10.62 8.61 -14.05
CA PRO A 87 -11.86 9.03 -13.41
C PRO A 87 -12.79 7.83 -13.35
N GLN A 88 -13.13 7.39 -12.14
CA GLN A 88 -14.22 6.45 -11.95
C GLN A 88 -15.45 6.97 -12.70
N SER A 89 -15.94 6.13 -13.60
CA SER A 89 -17.04 6.40 -14.49
C SER A 89 -18.27 6.83 -13.69
N THR A 90 -18.67 8.10 -13.79
CA THR A 90 -20.00 8.54 -13.32
C THR A 90 -21.05 7.94 -14.25
N GLN A 91 -21.41 6.70 -14.00
CA GLN A 91 -22.51 6.01 -14.67
C GLN A 91 -23.84 6.45 -14.02
N GLY A 92 -24.52 7.39 -14.67
CA GLY A 92 -25.99 7.43 -14.70
C GLY A 92 -26.69 8.41 -13.76
N ILE A 93 -26.92 9.64 -14.23
CA ILE A 93 -28.23 10.29 -14.07
C ILE A 93 -28.67 10.76 -15.45
N ARG A 94 -29.57 10.00 -16.08
CA ARG A 94 -30.33 10.47 -17.25
C ARG A 94 -31.49 11.31 -16.70
N VAL A 95 -31.33 12.63 -16.66
CA VAL A 95 -32.48 13.52 -16.51
C VAL A 95 -33.22 13.50 -17.85
N GLY A 96 -34.29 12.70 -17.93
CA GLY A 96 -35.24 12.80 -19.02
C GLY A 96 -35.99 14.13 -18.89
N LEU A 97 -35.67 15.09 -19.75
CA LEU A 97 -36.59 16.18 -20.05
C LEU A 97 -37.81 15.54 -20.72
N ALA A 98 -38.91 15.42 -19.97
CA ALA A 98 -40.21 15.20 -20.56
C ALA A 98 -40.70 16.56 -21.07
N ASP A 99 -40.71 16.70 -22.38
CA ASP A 99 -41.67 17.54 -23.12
C ASP A 99 -43.05 17.40 -22.49
N ARG A 100 -43.61 18.49 -21.93
CA ARG A 100 -45.01 18.95 -22.03
C ARG A 100 -45.20 20.31 -21.37
#